data_AF-A0A0L6U1R9-F1
#
_entry.id   AF-A0A0L6U1R9-F1
#
_cell.length_a   1.000
_cell.length_b   1.000
_cell.length_c   1.000
_cell.angle_alpha   90.00
_cell.angle_beta   90.00
_cell.angle_gamma   90.00
#
_symmetry.space_group_name_H-M   'P 1'
#
loop_
_entity.id
_entity.type
_entity.pdbx_description
1 polymer ?
#
loop_
_entity_poly.entity_id
_entity_poly.type
_entity_poly.pdbx_seq_one_letter_code
_entity_poly.pdbx_strand_id
1 'polypeptide(L)'
;MYLKIEANAKLANMTVGQYVRETYHGGQLVVLDGLREFLSDLKKIGTNLNQLTALCHMGKITAPDLKSIQKTMNEIFIKLNRMISK
;
A
#
# COMPACT_ATOMS: atom_id res chain seq x y z
N MET A 1 -27.44 -1.62 18.36
CA MET A 1 -26.40 -0.56 18.46
C MET A 1 -25.03 -1.15 18.76
N TYR A 2 -24.86 -1.89 19.87
CA TYR A 2 -23.59 -2.53 20.26
C TYR A 2 -22.97 -3.43 19.16
N LEU A 3 -23.75 -4.36 18.58
CA LEU A 3 -23.26 -5.28 17.54
C LEU A 3 -22.64 -4.57 16.31
N LYS A 4 -23.15 -3.38 15.97
CA LYS A 4 -22.62 -2.58 14.86
C LYS A 4 -21.27 -1.95 15.21
N ILE A 5 -21.11 -1.51 16.46
CA ILE A 5 -19.85 -0.96 16.98
C ILE A 5 -18.80 -2.07 17.06
N GLU A 6 -19.18 -3.25 17.54
CA GLU A 6 -18.30 -4.42 17.61
C GLU A 6 -17.83 -4.88 16.22
N ALA A 7 -18.74 -4.95 15.24
CA ALA A 7 -18.38 -5.29 13.86
C ALA A 7 -17.39 -4.27 13.26
N ASN A 8 -17.62 -2.97 13.46
CA ASN A 8 -16.73 -1.94 12.96
C ASN A 8 -15.36 -1.91 13.68
N ALA A 9 -15.34 -2.15 14.99
CA ALA A 9 -14.10 -2.29 15.75
C ALA A 9 -13.26 -3.46 15.23
N LYS A 10 -13.92 -4.59 14.92
CA LYS A 10 -13.27 -5.75 14.31
C LYS A 10 -12.70 -5.44 12.92
N LEU A 11 -13.45 -4.73 12.08
CA LEU A 11 -12.97 -4.29 10.76
C LEU A 11 -11.76 -3.34 10.86
N ALA A 12 -11.76 -2.46 11.86
CA ALA A 12 -10.65 -1.56 12.15
C ALA A 12 -9.46 -2.24 12.86
N ASN A 13 -9.55 -3.54 13.16
CA ASN A 13 -8.58 -4.28 13.96
C ASN A 13 -8.30 -3.62 15.33
N MET A 14 -9.35 -3.11 15.97
CA MET A 14 -9.32 -2.42 17.26
C MET A 14 -10.24 -3.12 18.28
N THR A 15 -9.96 -2.93 19.56
CA THR A 15 -10.96 -3.25 20.61
C THR A 15 -12.14 -2.27 20.53
N VAL A 16 -13.31 -2.66 21.04
CA VAL A 16 -14.50 -1.78 21.10
C VAL A 16 -14.17 -0.45 21.82
N GLY A 17 -13.43 -0.51 22.93
CA GLY A 17 -13.05 0.68 23.69
C GLY A 17 -12.09 1.61 22.94
N GLN A 18 -11.15 1.06 22.17
CA GLN A 18 -10.28 1.86 21.28
C GLN A 18 -11.11 2.47 20.15
N TYR A 19 -11.92 1.67 19.46
CA TYR A 19 -12.75 2.13 18.35
C TYR A 19 -13.68 3.29 18.76
N VAL A 20 -14.35 3.18 19.91
CA VAL A 20 -15.22 4.26 20.44
C VAL A 20 -14.40 5.51 20.77
N ARG A 21 -13.20 5.37 21.34
CA ARG A 21 -12.34 6.50 21.70
C ARG A 21 -11.83 7.25 20.46
N GLU A 22 -11.40 6.52 19.44
CA GLU A 22 -10.90 7.10 18.18
C GLU A 22 -12.04 7.75 17.37
N THR A 23 -13.20 7.11 17.30
CA THR A 23 -14.36 7.66 16.57
C THR A 23 -15.01 8.85 17.29
N TYR A 24 -14.86 8.96 18.62
CA TYR A 24 -15.36 10.08 19.40
C TYR A 24 -14.70 11.42 19.04
N HIS A 25 -13.46 11.41 18.55
CA HIS A 25 -12.74 12.63 18.15
C HIS A 25 -13.18 13.21 16.79
N GLY A 26 -14.25 12.68 16.18
CA GLY A 26 -14.80 13.23 14.93
C GLY A 26 -13.92 13.01 13.70
N GLY A 27 -12.82 12.26 13.84
CA GLY A 27 -11.97 11.84 12.73
C GLY A 27 -12.64 10.77 11.88
N GLN A 28 -12.40 10.81 10.57
CA GLN A 28 -12.83 9.75 9.67
C GLN A 28 -11.90 8.54 9.85
N LEU A 29 -12.41 7.45 10.41
CA LEU A 29 -11.68 6.20 10.51
C LEU A 29 -11.77 5.46 9.16
N VAL A 30 -10.67 5.45 8.41
CA VAL A 30 -10.57 4.74 7.13
C VAL A 30 -9.78 3.46 7.30
N VAL A 31 -10.41 2.31 7.07
CA VAL A 31 -9.74 1.01 7.03
C VAL A 31 -9.26 0.77 5.60
N LEU A 32 -7.95 0.86 5.39
CA LEU A 32 -7.33 0.59 4.09
C LEU A 32 -7.07 -0.91 3.93
N ASP A 33 -8.01 -1.60 3.31
CA ASP A 33 -7.83 -2.99 2.88
C ASP A 33 -6.93 -3.07 1.64
N GLY A 34 -6.08 -4.09 1.53
CA GLY A 34 -5.19 -4.29 0.37
C GLY A 34 -3.78 -3.69 0.50
N LEU A 35 -3.41 -3.13 1.66
CA LEU A 35 -2.09 -2.49 1.86
C LEU A 35 -0.95 -3.52 1.78
N ARG A 36 -1.19 -4.76 2.19
CA ARG A 36 -0.19 -5.83 2.14
C ARG A 36 0.18 -6.21 0.70
N GLU A 37 -0.82 -6.29 -0.16
CA GLU A 37 -0.69 -6.55 -1.59
C GLU A 37 0.04 -5.38 -2.26
N PHE A 38 -0.31 -4.14 -1.91
CA PHE A 38 0.41 -2.94 -2.35
C PHE A 38 1.90 -3.00 -1.98
N LEU A 39 2.24 -3.33 -0.74
CA LEU A 39 3.62 -3.44 -0.28
C LEU A 39 4.38 -4.56 -1.04
N SER A 40 3.73 -5.68 -1.31
CA SER A 40 4.30 -6.76 -2.11
C SER A 40 4.61 -6.32 -3.54
N ASP A 41 3.69 -5.61 -4.19
CA ASP A 41 3.87 -5.09 -5.54
C ASP A 41 5.03 -4.08 -5.59
N LEU A 42 5.11 -3.17 -4.61
CA LEU A 42 6.21 -2.22 -4.48
C LEU A 42 7.57 -2.91 -4.27
N LYS A 43 7.61 -3.97 -3.45
CA LYS A 43 8.83 -4.77 -3.22
C LYS A 43 9.35 -5.43 -4.50
N LYS A 44 8.45 -5.90 -5.38
CA LYS A 44 8.83 -6.48 -6.68
C LYS A 44 9.50 -5.43 -7.58
N ILE A 45 8.97 -4.20 -7.61
CA ILE A 45 9.60 -3.09 -8.34
C ILE A 45 11.01 -2.80 -7.80
N GLY A 46 11.15 -2.65 -6.49
CA GLY A 46 12.47 -2.42 -5.87
C GLY A 46 13.47 -3.54 -6.18
N THR A 47 12.99 -4.79 -6.20
CA THR A 47 13.81 -5.95 -6.58
C THR A 47 14.29 -5.86 -8.03
N ASN A 48 13.40 -5.51 -8.97
CA ASN A 48 13.75 -5.35 -10.38
C ASN A 48 14.74 -4.20 -10.60
N LEU A 49 14.53 -3.06 -9.92
CA LEU A 49 15.46 -1.93 -9.95
C LEU A 49 16.85 -2.34 -9.45
N ASN A 50 16.92 -3.00 -8.29
CA ASN A 50 18.19 -3.47 -7.74
C ASN A 50 18.94 -4.41 -8.69
N GLN A 51 18.22 -5.31 -9.37
CA GLN A 51 18.82 -6.19 -10.38
C GLN A 51 19.41 -5.40 -11.55
N LEU A 52 18.68 -4.43 -12.10
CA LEU A 52 19.19 -3.57 -13.17
C LEU A 52 20.42 -2.77 -12.71
N THR A 53 20.37 -2.19 -11.52
CA THR A 53 21.51 -1.44 -10.96
C THR A 53 22.73 -2.34 -10.78
N ALA A 54 22.56 -3.57 -10.30
CA ALA A 54 23.65 -4.52 -10.17
C ALA A 54 24.24 -4.90 -11.54
N LEU A 55 23.39 -5.14 -12.55
CA LEU A 55 23.83 -5.42 -13.92
C LEU A 55 24.60 -4.25 -14.53
N CYS A 56 24.17 -3.01 -14.26
CA CYS A 56 24.87 -1.81 -14.69
C CYS A 56 26.21 -1.62 -13.99
N HIS A 57 26.23 -1.80 -12.67
CA HIS A 57 27.46 -1.72 -11.89
C HIS A 57 28.50 -2.76 -12.35
N MET A 58 28.06 -3.97 -12.71
CA MET A 58 28.93 -5.00 -13.29
C MET A 58 29.37 -4.72 -14.73
N GLY A 59 28.92 -3.63 -15.36
CA GLY A 59 29.20 -3.32 -16.77
C GLY A 59 28.51 -4.24 -17.78
N LYS A 60 27.56 -5.09 -17.33
CA LYS A 60 26.81 -6.00 -18.22
C LYS A 60 25.76 -5.28 -19.04
N ILE A 61 25.25 -4.14 -18.55
CA ILE A 61 24.28 -3.28 -19.21
C ILE A 61 24.67 -1.83 -18.99
N THR A 62 24.75 -1.01 -20.01
CA THR A 62 25.15 0.40 -19.85
C THR A 62 23.97 1.36 -19.85
N ALA A 63 22.87 0.98 -20.52
CA ALA A 63 21.65 1.79 -20.65
C ALA A 63 20.41 0.90 -20.47
N PRO A 64 20.00 0.60 -19.23
CA PRO A 64 18.83 -0.22 -18.98
C PRO A 64 17.54 0.52 -19.37
N ASP A 65 16.63 -0.17 -20.07
CA ASP A 65 15.29 0.37 -20.35
C ASP A 65 14.43 0.32 -19.08
N LEU A 66 13.96 1.49 -18.64
CA LEU A 66 13.14 1.64 -17.45
C LEU A 66 11.65 1.80 -17.76
N LYS A 67 11.23 1.80 -19.04
CA LYS A 67 9.83 2.03 -19.42
C LYS A 67 8.86 1.06 -18.74
N SER A 68 9.24 -0.22 -18.65
CA SER A 68 8.41 -1.24 -17.98
C SER A 68 8.25 -0.95 -16.49
N ILE A 69 9.34 -0.61 -15.80
CA ILE A 69 9.34 -0.26 -14.37
C ILE A 69 8.52 1.00 -14.12
N GLN A 70 8.69 2.04 -14.94
CA GLN A 70 7.92 3.27 -14.85
C GLN A 70 6.41 3.01 -15.03
N LYS A 71 6.05 2.18 -16.02
CA LYS A 71 4.66 1.78 -16.25
C LYS A 71 4.07 1.08 -15.03
N THR A 72 4.74 0.05 -14.50
CA THR A 72 4.25 -0.68 -13.32
C THR A 72 4.19 0.21 -12.08
N MET A 73 5.14 1.13 -11.90
CA MET A 73 5.12 2.09 -10.80
C MET A 73 3.90 3.03 -10.87
N ASN A 74 3.58 3.51 -12.08
CA ASN A 74 2.36 4.32 -12.30
C ASN A 74 1.08 3.53 -12.02
N GLU A 75 1.02 2.26 -12.43
CA GLU A 75 -0.14 1.39 -12.14
C GLU A 75 -0.34 1.19 -10.63
N ILE A 76 0.76 0.97 -9.88
CA ILE A 76 0.73 0.86 -8.41
C ILE A 76 0.32 2.17 -7.77
N PHE A 77 0.82 3.31 -8.25
CA PHE A 77 0.44 4.63 -7.74
C PHE A 77 -1.05 4.93 -7.95
N ILE A 78 -1.60 4.59 -9.13
CA ILE A 78 -3.03 4.71 -9.41
C ILE A 78 -3.84 3.80 -8.47
N LYS A 79 -3.38 2.56 -8.24
CA LYS A 79 -4.03 1.63 -7.30
C LYS A 79 -4.06 2.19 -5.88
N LEU A 80 -2.97 2.79 -5.41
CA LEU A 80 -2.90 3.44 -4.09
C LEU A 80 -3.86 4.63 -3.98
N ASN A 81 -3.87 5.53 -4.97
CA ASN A 81 -4.79 6.67 -4.96
C ASN A 81 -6.26 6.23 -4.92
N ARG A 82 -6.60 5.14 -5.62
CA ARG A 82 -7.95 4.55 -5.53
C ARG A 82 -8.28 3.97 -4.15
N MET A 83 -7.29 3.56 -3.36
CA MET A 83 -7.49 3.08 -1.99
C MET A 83 -7.70 4.25 -1.01
N ILE A 84 -6.97 5.35 -1.21
CA ILE A 84 -7.00 6.52 -0.32
C ILE A 84 -8.22 7.41 -0.60
N SER A 85 -8.63 7.56 -1.85
CA SER A 85 -9.75 8.43 -2.25
C SER A 85 -11.13 7.76 -2.15
N LYS A 86 -11.30 6.75 -1.29
CA LYS A 86 -12.58 6.07 -1.03
C LYS A 86 -13.35 6.70 0.12
#